data_AF-A0A925LQY9-F1
#
_entry.id   AF-A0A925LQY9-F1
#
_cell.length_a   1.000
_cell.length_b   1.000
_cell.length_c   1.000
_cell.angle_alpha   90.00
_cell.angle_beta   90.00
_cell.angle_gamma   90.00
#
_symmetry.space_group_name_H-M   'P 1'
#
loop_
_entity.id
_entity.type
_entity.pdbx_description
1 polymer ?
#
loop_
_entity_poly.entity_id
_entity_poly.type
_entity_poly.pdbx_seq_one_letter_code
_entity_poly.pdbx_strand_id
1 'polypeptide(L)'
;KTWERIHERWTTAQNSDGGWGYNDAQPGSRGSMTVAGLSTVAITTRMLQDDNNVGADGRPDCCWTPPPNLAMENGRKWMSDHFSVTTNPSHSGWYYYYLYGLERAGRMSGVRFFGNYDWYRRGAQVLVAAQLPAGEWKAQDVNERDPVLNTAMALLFLSKGLSRVVVHKLDYNSPNGESLEGGEWNRHPQDVVNLVDLIDGLPKWPPRLISQVVTLSRLKQETAVLELNQAPVLFISGREAPVLTDEQVGWLRDYIDAGGFIFASGNCDGKGFDAGFRELIKRMFPQGDASLQRLLGDHPVYRSEYLLNSEQMELWGVDFGCRTSIIYSPDDIGCLWQKWMKHEPPNRNASLSQQIIRGTRIGVNVIAYATGREPPEKLDDVIVRRKDAADKVERGLLQIAKLRHNGGWDTAPKAMKNLLVALNETVGVAASTQSEAIPITLEEMSRFPLVYMHGRHRFQLQPAQHDALRDYLSRGGVLLADACCGSSNFDRGFRDLVKQLYPDKELVQIPADHEIFTEAVGHEIKQVRRRRLVPSQKDATLEIKEEIGPPFLEGIEIDG
;
A
#
# COMPACT_ATOMS: atom_id res chain seq x y z
N LYS A 1 -10.82 34.56 -11.45
CA LYS A 1 -10.13 35.61 -12.25
C LYS A 1 -8.60 35.57 -12.23
N THR A 2 -7.90 35.69 -11.10
CA THR A 2 -6.40 35.62 -11.12
C THR A 2 -5.91 34.24 -11.60
N TRP A 3 -6.47 33.15 -11.05
CA TRP A 3 -6.14 31.80 -11.47
C TRP A 3 -6.46 31.53 -12.95
N GLU A 4 -7.60 32.00 -13.44
CA GLU A 4 -8.01 31.89 -14.86
C GLU A 4 -6.96 32.53 -15.77
N ARG A 5 -6.54 33.77 -15.47
CA ARG A 5 -5.55 34.50 -16.27
C ARG A 5 -4.19 33.82 -16.28
N ILE A 6 -3.76 33.28 -15.13
CA ILE A 6 -2.50 32.53 -15.04
C ILE A 6 -2.62 31.25 -15.87
N HIS A 7 -3.71 30.50 -15.73
CA HIS A 7 -3.93 29.27 -16.48
C HIS A 7 -3.90 29.54 -17.99
N GLU A 8 -4.71 30.50 -18.46
CA GLU A 8 -4.78 30.91 -19.86
C GLU A 8 -3.43 31.36 -20.39
N ARG A 9 -2.69 32.19 -19.64
CA ARG A 9 -1.35 32.64 -20.05
C ARG A 9 -0.40 31.46 -20.27
N TRP A 10 -0.37 30.50 -19.36
CA TRP A 10 0.56 29.37 -19.45
C TRP A 10 0.14 28.35 -20.50
N THR A 11 -1.15 28.09 -20.69
CA THR A 11 -1.60 27.17 -21.74
C THR A 11 -1.45 27.76 -23.13
N THR A 12 -1.63 29.08 -23.30
CA THR A 12 -1.44 29.76 -24.59
C THR A 12 0.02 30.05 -24.94
N ALA A 13 0.90 30.18 -23.95
CA ALA A 13 2.33 30.40 -24.16
C ALA A 13 3.15 29.10 -24.32
N GLN A 14 2.51 27.93 -24.30
CA GLN A 14 3.19 26.66 -24.58
C GLN A 14 3.63 26.62 -26.05
N ASN A 15 4.88 26.24 -26.29
CA ASN A 15 5.42 26.14 -27.64
C ASN A 15 4.86 24.91 -28.38
N SER A 16 5.00 24.90 -29.71
CA SER A 16 4.55 23.78 -30.55
C SER A 16 5.28 22.47 -30.28
N ASP A 17 6.46 22.50 -29.64
CA ASP A 17 7.18 21.30 -29.20
C ASP A 17 6.68 20.76 -27.84
N GLY A 18 5.72 21.45 -27.20
CA GLY A 18 5.15 21.10 -25.90
C GLY A 18 5.91 21.69 -24.70
N GLY A 19 7.08 22.27 -24.90
CA GLY A 19 7.84 22.93 -23.84
C GLY A 19 7.43 24.37 -23.61
N TRP A 20 8.09 25.03 -22.64
CA TRP A 20 7.93 26.46 -22.39
C TRP A 20 9.26 27.21 -22.50
N GLY A 21 9.20 28.39 -23.10
CA GLY A 21 10.29 29.39 -23.12
C GLY A 21 10.23 30.33 -21.91
N TYR A 22 11.17 31.28 -21.85
CA TYR A 22 11.22 32.25 -20.74
C TYR A 22 10.21 33.39 -20.92
N ASN A 23 10.04 33.86 -22.15
CA ASN A 23 9.05 34.86 -22.54
C ASN A 23 8.83 34.81 -24.06
N ASP A 24 7.88 35.60 -24.55
CA ASP A 24 7.51 35.62 -25.99
C ASP A 24 8.67 36.05 -26.90
N ALA A 25 9.67 36.77 -26.37
CA ALA A 25 10.89 37.18 -27.10
C ALA A 25 12.01 36.12 -27.06
N GLN A 26 11.93 35.14 -26.16
CA GLN A 26 12.85 34.01 -26.03
C GLN A 26 12.05 32.71 -26.00
N PRO A 27 11.42 32.34 -27.14
CA PRO A 27 10.43 31.26 -27.17
C PRO A 27 11.08 29.88 -27.02
N GLY A 28 12.39 29.70 -27.24
CA GLY A 28 13.02 28.39 -27.17
C GLY A 28 12.75 27.66 -25.85
N SER A 29 12.18 26.45 -25.92
CA SER A 29 11.84 25.62 -24.76
C SER A 29 13.06 25.27 -23.92
N ARG A 30 12.95 25.41 -22.60
CA ARG A 30 14.02 25.11 -21.63
C ARG A 30 13.50 24.27 -20.48
N GLY A 31 14.35 23.42 -19.91
CA GLY A 31 13.96 22.53 -18.82
C GLY A 31 13.36 23.27 -17.63
N SER A 32 14.04 24.30 -17.13
CA SER A 32 13.58 25.13 -16.02
C SER A 32 12.24 25.82 -16.27
N MET A 33 11.92 26.17 -17.51
CA MET A 33 10.64 26.81 -17.86
C MET A 33 9.54 25.78 -18.09
N THR A 34 9.86 24.62 -18.68
CA THR A 34 8.89 23.53 -18.85
C THR A 34 8.43 22.96 -17.51
N VAL A 35 9.35 22.75 -16.56
CA VAL A 35 8.95 22.28 -15.21
C VAL A 35 8.15 23.33 -14.44
N ALA A 36 8.43 24.62 -14.65
CA ALA A 36 7.62 25.71 -14.10
C ALA A 36 6.22 25.76 -14.73
N GLY A 37 6.12 25.52 -16.04
CA GLY A 37 4.85 25.43 -16.77
C GLY A 37 4.00 24.27 -16.29
N LEU A 38 4.56 23.06 -16.20
CA LEU A 38 3.89 21.89 -15.63
C LEU A 38 3.38 22.15 -14.21
N SER A 39 4.23 22.71 -13.35
CA SER A 39 3.85 23.04 -11.98
C SER A 39 2.71 24.07 -11.93
N THR A 40 2.78 25.10 -12.76
CA THR A 40 1.78 26.18 -12.80
C THR A 40 0.45 25.69 -13.35
N VAL A 41 0.47 24.90 -14.41
CA VAL A 41 -0.75 24.31 -14.99
C VAL A 41 -1.38 23.36 -13.97
N ALA A 42 -0.61 22.51 -13.29
CA ALA A 42 -1.13 21.63 -12.23
C ALA A 42 -1.81 22.42 -11.09
N ILE A 43 -1.15 23.47 -10.57
CA ILE A 43 -1.71 24.33 -9.51
C ILE A 43 -2.99 25.00 -10.00
N THR A 44 -2.96 25.64 -11.16
CA THR A 44 -4.11 26.39 -11.67
C THR A 44 -5.28 25.49 -11.99
N THR A 45 -5.06 24.31 -12.58
CA THR A 45 -6.13 23.30 -12.78
C THR A 45 -6.79 22.91 -11.46
N ARG A 46 -6.03 22.77 -10.36
CA ARG A 46 -6.59 22.48 -9.04
C ARG A 46 -7.36 23.68 -8.46
N MET A 47 -6.82 24.90 -8.60
CA MET A 47 -7.45 26.12 -8.09
C MET A 47 -8.69 26.58 -8.88
N LEU A 48 -8.87 26.06 -10.09
CA LEU A 48 -10.00 26.34 -10.97
C LEU A 48 -11.10 25.28 -10.90
N GLN A 49 -10.99 24.30 -10.00
CA GLN A 49 -12.10 23.39 -9.74
C GLN A 49 -13.33 24.18 -9.27
N ASP A 50 -14.50 23.75 -9.72
CA ASP A 50 -15.78 24.39 -9.43
C ASP A 50 -16.90 23.36 -9.25
N ASP A 51 -18.08 23.86 -8.91
CA ASP A 51 -19.31 23.08 -8.75
C ASP A 51 -20.29 23.33 -9.93
N ASN A 52 -19.82 23.75 -11.11
CA ASN A 52 -20.68 24.12 -12.25
C ASN A 52 -21.45 22.93 -12.85
N ASN A 53 -20.93 21.71 -12.69
CA ASN A 53 -21.60 20.48 -13.11
C ASN A 53 -22.49 19.86 -12.00
N VAL A 54 -22.93 20.65 -11.02
CA VAL A 54 -23.78 20.20 -9.91
C VAL A 54 -25.20 20.68 -10.12
N GLY A 55 -26.16 19.76 -10.03
CA GLY A 55 -27.58 20.07 -10.13
C GLY A 55 -28.09 20.94 -8.97
N ALA A 56 -29.26 21.56 -9.13
CA ALA A 56 -29.87 22.37 -8.08
C ALA A 56 -30.18 21.59 -6.79
N ASP A 57 -30.36 20.27 -6.90
CA ASP A 57 -30.54 19.34 -5.78
C ASP A 57 -29.22 18.96 -5.06
N GLY A 58 -28.10 19.47 -5.55
CA GLY A 58 -26.77 19.20 -5.03
C GLY A 58 -26.15 17.90 -5.52
N ARG A 59 -26.73 17.23 -6.53
CA ARG A 59 -26.13 16.04 -7.14
C ARG A 59 -25.07 16.43 -8.18
N PRO A 60 -23.81 16.01 -8.04
CA PRO A 60 -22.80 16.23 -9.06
C PRO A 60 -23.03 15.32 -10.27
N ASP A 61 -22.75 15.82 -11.48
CA ASP A 61 -22.65 14.97 -12.67
C ASP A 61 -21.33 14.18 -12.62
N CYS A 62 -21.39 12.98 -12.05
CA CYS A 62 -20.27 12.05 -11.92
C CYS A 62 -19.93 11.32 -13.24
N CYS A 63 -20.80 11.38 -14.24
CA CYS A 63 -20.56 10.75 -15.53
C CYS A 63 -19.84 11.69 -16.50
N TRP A 64 -19.92 13.01 -16.25
CA TRP A 64 -19.12 14.00 -16.95
C TRP A 64 -17.62 13.74 -16.76
N THR A 65 -16.90 13.72 -17.87
CA THR A 65 -15.44 13.56 -17.88
C THR A 65 -14.81 14.89 -18.29
N PRO A 66 -13.91 15.46 -17.47
CA PRO A 66 -13.20 16.67 -17.87
C PRO A 66 -12.38 16.41 -19.14
N PRO A 67 -12.28 17.39 -20.05
CA PRO A 67 -11.41 17.25 -21.20
C PRO A 67 -9.95 17.05 -20.74
N PRO A 68 -9.15 16.23 -21.46
CA PRO A 68 -7.74 16.04 -21.13
C PRO A 68 -6.98 17.37 -21.10
N ASN A 69 -6.09 17.53 -20.14
CA ASN A 69 -5.22 18.70 -20.07
C ASN A 69 -4.05 18.55 -21.05
N LEU A 70 -4.28 18.94 -22.31
CA LEU A 70 -3.29 18.82 -23.38
C LEU A 70 -1.99 19.55 -23.07
N ALA A 71 -2.04 20.68 -22.36
CA ALA A 71 -0.82 21.39 -21.96
C ALA A 71 0.04 20.55 -21.01
N MET A 72 -0.57 19.87 -20.03
CA MET A 72 0.14 18.92 -19.16
C MET A 72 0.69 17.74 -19.93
N GLU A 73 -0.10 17.15 -20.84
CA GLU A 73 0.34 16.02 -21.65
C GLU A 73 1.56 16.36 -22.53
N ASN A 74 1.46 17.46 -23.29
CA ASN A 74 2.54 17.95 -24.14
C ASN A 74 3.79 18.32 -23.33
N GLY A 75 3.62 18.94 -22.16
CA GLY A 75 4.71 19.28 -21.26
C GLY A 75 5.42 18.06 -20.70
N ARG A 76 4.67 17.03 -20.29
CA ARG A 76 5.22 15.75 -19.81
C ARG A 76 5.94 15.03 -20.94
N LYS A 77 5.41 15.07 -22.17
CA LYS A 77 6.08 14.53 -23.35
C LYS A 77 7.40 15.26 -23.63
N TRP A 78 7.42 16.58 -23.61
CA TRP A 78 8.67 17.33 -23.76
C TRP A 78 9.69 16.94 -22.69
N MET A 79 9.25 16.83 -21.43
CA MET A 79 10.12 16.36 -20.34
C MET A 79 10.59 14.91 -20.53
N SER A 80 9.77 14.05 -21.15
CA SER A 80 10.13 12.67 -21.52
C SER A 80 11.28 12.66 -22.53
N ASP A 81 11.14 13.47 -23.58
CA ASP A 81 12.09 13.53 -24.70
C ASP A 81 13.41 14.25 -24.33
N HIS A 82 13.36 15.20 -23.38
CA HIS A 82 14.49 16.05 -23.00
C HIS A 82 14.99 15.82 -21.55
N PHE A 83 14.59 14.72 -20.91
CA PHE A 83 14.86 14.48 -19.50
C PHE A 83 16.35 14.55 -19.16
N SER A 84 16.71 15.31 -18.11
CA SER A 84 18.05 15.33 -17.54
C SER A 84 17.99 15.59 -16.03
N VAL A 85 18.95 15.03 -15.29
CA VAL A 85 19.21 15.41 -13.88
C VAL A 85 20.63 15.91 -13.69
N THR A 86 21.43 15.99 -14.76
CA THR A 86 22.83 16.44 -14.72
C THR A 86 23.03 17.79 -15.38
N THR A 87 22.04 18.26 -16.13
CA THR A 87 22.03 19.55 -16.84
C THR A 87 20.63 20.14 -16.83
N ASN A 88 20.50 21.45 -17.04
CA ASN A 88 19.22 22.08 -17.39
C ASN A 88 18.98 21.91 -18.90
N PRO A 89 17.96 21.16 -19.36
CA PRO A 89 17.74 20.95 -20.79
C PRO A 89 17.65 22.26 -21.58
N SER A 90 18.39 22.33 -22.69
CA SER A 90 18.45 23.51 -23.59
C SER A 90 18.92 24.81 -22.92
N HIS A 91 19.64 24.73 -21.80
CA HIS A 91 20.22 25.90 -21.14
C HIS A 91 21.47 25.55 -20.30
N SER A 92 22.47 26.44 -20.24
CA SER A 92 23.74 26.13 -19.56
C SER A 92 23.74 26.40 -18.05
N GLY A 93 22.78 27.19 -17.54
CA GLY A 93 22.72 27.59 -16.13
C GLY A 93 21.41 27.23 -15.43
N TRP A 94 21.25 27.71 -14.20
CA TRP A 94 20.07 27.49 -13.35
C TRP A 94 19.81 26.00 -13.06
N TYR A 95 20.87 25.22 -12.84
CA TYR A 95 20.80 23.78 -12.64
C TYR A 95 20.08 23.39 -11.35
N TYR A 96 20.45 23.98 -10.21
CA TYR A 96 19.81 23.65 -8.93
C TYR A 96 18.38 24.16 -8.89
N TYR A 97 18.14 25.35 -9.46
CA TYR A 97 16.78 25.86 -9.68
C TYR A 97 15.94 24.90 -10.54
N TYR A 98 16.49 24.40 -11.65
CA TYR A 98 15.82 23.44 -12.52
C TYR A 98 15.50 22.14 -11.78
N LEU A 99 16.45 21.56 -11.04
CA LEU A 99 16.20 20.34 -10.28
C LEU A 99 15.05 20.54 -9.29
N TYR A 100 15.05 21.62 -8.54
CA TYR A 100 13.93 21.92 -7.66
C TYR A 100 12.60 22.06 -8.43
N GLY A 101 12.62 22.72 -9.59
CA GLY A 101 11.47 22.77 -10.48
C GLY A 101 11.00 21.38 -10.96
N LEU A 102 11.94 20.48 -11.28
CA LEU A 102 11.66 19.09 -11.68
C LEU A 102 10.94 18.33 -10.55
N GLU A 103 11.35 18.53 -9.29
CA GLU A 103 10.63 17.98 -8.13
C GLU A 103 9.19 18.48 -8.07
N ARG A 104 8.98 19.79 -8.24
CA ARG A 104 7.63 20.39 -8.21
C ARG A 104 6.76 19.90 -9.35
N ALA A 105 7.31 19.82 -10.56
CA ALA A 105 6.59 19.30 -11.72
C ALA A 105 6.18 17.84 -11.50
N GLY A 106 7.11 16.98 -11.10
CA GLY A 106 6.82 15.57 -10.85
C GLY A 106 5.80 15.36 -9.73
N ARG A 107 5.95 16.09 -8.61
CA ARG A 107 5.06 15.99 -7.46
C ARG A 107 3.65 16.51 -7.76
N MET A 108 3.52 17.69 -8.37
CA MET A 108 2.21 18.31 -8.61
C MET A 108 1.43 17.66 -9.75
N SER A 109 2.13 17.04 -10.70
CA SER A 109 1.49 16.22 -11.76
C SER A 109 1.23 14.77 -11.33
N GLY A 110 1.63 14.36 -10.12
CA GLY A 110 1.39 13.01 -9.61
C GLY A 110 2.18 11.91 -10.33
N VAL A 111 3.17 12.26 -11.15
CA VAL A 111 3.96 11.31 -11.94
C VAL A 111 5.29 10.98 -11.27
N ARG A 112 5.68 9.71 -11.35
CA ARG A 112 7.01 9.25 -10.91
C ARG A 112 8.07 9.28 -11.99
N PHE A 113 7.65 9.26 -13.24
CA PHE A 113 8.53 9.09 -14.37
C PHE A 113 8.34 10.21 -15.38
N PHE A 114 9.44 10.70 -15.92
CA PHE A 114 9.48 11.43 -17.18
C PHE A 114 10.25 10.58 -18.17
N GLY A 115 9.58 10.13 -19.23
CA GLY A 115 10.10 9.04 -20.06
C GLY A 115 10.45 7.84 -19.21
N ASN A 116 11.54 7.15 -19.52
CA ASN A 116 11.93 5.93 -18.82
C ASN A 116 12.62 6.16 -17.46
N TYR A 117 12.59 7.38 -16.92
CA TYR A 117 13.41 7.77 -15.79
C TYR A 117 12.60 8.12 -14.56
N ASP A 118 12.85 7.40 -13.46
CA ASP A 118 12.42 7.82 -12.12
C ASP A 118 13.17 9.09 -11.75
N TRP A 119 12.48 10.23 -11.89
CA TRP A 119 13.12 11.54 -11.80
C TRP A 119 13.71 11.79 -10.41
N TYR A 120 13.06 11.28 -9.37
CA TYR A 120 13.51 11.51 -8.00
C TYR A 120 14.68 10.61 -7.66
N ARG A 121 14.58 9.30 -7.94
CA ARG A 121 15.65 8.35 -7.61
C ARG A 121 16.94 8.74 -8.29
N ARG A 122 16.86 9.10 -9.59
CA ARG A 122 18.03 9.50 -10.36
C ARG A 122 18.59 10.85 -9.91
N GLY A 123 17.73 11.84 -9.67
CA GLY A 123 18.18 13.16 -9.16
C GLY A 123 18.80 13.09 -7.78
N ALA A 124 18.22 12.29 -6.87
CA ALA A 124 18.73 12.10 -5.52
C ALA A 124 20.10 11.42 -5.54
N GLN A 125 20.27 10.38 -6.37
CA GLN A 125 21.56 9.72 -6.56
C GLN A 125 22.64 10.71 -7.03
N VAL A 126 22.33 11.56 -8.02
CA VAL A 126 23.27 12.57 -8.53
C VAL A 126 23.60 13.62 -7.46
N LEU A 127 22.60 14.13 -6.75
CA LEU A 127 22.83 15.13 -5.70
C LEU A 127 23.65 14.58 -4.54
N VAL A 128 23.34 13.38 -4.04
CA VAL A 128 24.11 12.75 -2.95
C VAL A 128 25.56 12.51 -3.39
N ALA A 129 25.78 12.04 -4.61
CA ALA A 129 27.13 11.83 -5.14
C ALA A 129 27.90 13.16 -5.36
N ALA A 130 27.20 14.25 -5.63
CA ALA A 130 27.79 15.57 -5.87
C ALA A 130 27.98 16.41 -4.60
N GLN A 131 27.57 15.93 -3.42
CA GLN A 131 27.73 16.67 -2.16
C GLN A 131 29.21 16.86 -1.84
N LEU A 132 29.62 18.10 -1.55
CA LEU A 132 31.00 18.40 -1.14
C LEU A 132 31.23 17.99 0.32
N PRO A 133 32.50 17.79 0.76
CA PRO A 133 32.81 17.38 2.14
C PRO A 133 32.24 18.28 3.24
N ALA A 134 32.04 19.57 2.96
CA ALA A 134 31.42 20.52 3.88
C ALA A 134 29.88 20.39 3.95
N GLY A 135 29.28 19.42 3.25
CA GLY A 135 27.84 19.18 3.18
C GLY A 135 27.08 20.07 2.19
N GLU A 136 27.78 20.91 1.43
CA GLU A 136 27.23 21.91 0.54
C GLU A 136 27.23 21.47 -0.94
N TRP A 137 26.46 22.19 -1.77
CA TRP A 137 26.45 22.07 -3.22
C TRP A 137 26.85 23.39 -3.88
N LYS A 138 27.65 23.30 -4.94
CA LYS A 138 28.16 24.46 -5.69
C LYS A 138 27.97 24.26 -7.18
N ALA A 139 27.31 25.21 -7.84
CA ALA A 139 27.22 25.21 -9.29
C ALA A 139 28.57 25.60 -9.91
N GLN A 140 28.86 25.06 -11.09
CA GLN A 140 29.98 25.52 -11.90
C GLN A 140 29.61 26.74 -12.77
N ASP A 141 28.32 27.10 -12.83
CA ASP A 141 27.79 28.21 -13.63
C ASP A 141 27.98 29.57 -12.94
N VAL A 142 28.34 30.59 -13.72
CA VAL A 142 28.58 31.96 -13.22
C VAL A 142 27.33 32.68 -12.71
N ASN A 143 26.13 32.22 -13.08
CA ASN A 143 24.83 32.74 -12.67
C ASN A 143 24.28 32.06 -11.40
N GLU A 144 24.88 30.95 -10.93
CA GLU A 144 24.51 30.21 -9.70
C GLU A 144 25.68 30.14 -8.71
N ARG A 145 26.36 31.27 -8.45
CA ARG A 145 27.57 31.29 -7.60
C ARG A 145 27.32 31.14 -6.10
N ASP A 146 26.09 31.37 -5.63
CA ASP A 146 25.78 31.37 -4.21
C ASP A 146 25.64 29.92 -3.68
N PRO A 147 26.58 29.42 -2.85
CA PRO A 147 26.53 28.06 -2.32
C PRO A 147 25.34 27.84 -1.38
N VAL A 148 24.85 28.89 -0.70
CA VAL A 148 23.70 28.79 0.20
C VAL A 148 22.43 28.54 -0.60
N LEU A 149 22.23 29.28 -1.70
CA LEU A 149 21.08 29.07 -2.58
C LEU A 149 21.11 27.69 -3.25
N ASN A 150 22.26 27.26 -3.75
CA ASN A 150 22.42 25.94 -4.36
C ASN A 150 22.13 24.81 -3.36
N THR A 151 22.68 24.92 -2.16
CA THR A 151 22.45 23.96 -1.07
C THR A 151 20.98 23.93 -0.67
N ALA A 152 20.32 25.09 -0.55
CA ALA A 152 18.90 25.15 -0.24
C ALA A 152 18.04 24.45 -1.29
N MET A 153 18.30 24.67 -2.59
CA MET A 153 17.57 24.02 -3.68
C MET A 153 17.83 22.51 -3.74
N ALA A 154 19.08 22.07 -3.53
CA ALA A 154 19.43 20.66 -3.45
C ALA A 154 18.71 19.95 -2.29
N LEU A 155 18.70 20.57 -1.10
CA LEU A 155 17.98 20.05 0.06
C LEU A 155 16.47 20.03 -0.16
N LEU A 156 15.89 21.05 -0.81
CA LEU A 156 14.48 21.06 -1.17
C LEU A 156 14.13 19.89 -2.10
N PHE A 157 14.96 19.61 -3.11
CA PHE A 157 14.79 18.43 -3.96
C PHE A 157 14.84 17.13 -3.15
N LEU A 158 15.90 16.95 -2.36
CA LEU A 158 16.12 15.73 -1.57
C LEU A 158 15.01 15.51 -0.53
N SER A 159 14.44 16.58 0.02
CA SER A 159 13.36 16.52 1.01
C SER A 159 12.12 15.78 0.54
N LYS A 160 11.90 15.62 -0.77
CA LYS A 160 10.83 14.76 -1.32
C LYS A 160 10.96 13.29 -0.91
N GLY A 161 12.15 12.85 -0.49
CA GLY A 161 12.36 11.52 0.09
C GLY A 161 11.64 11.30 1.41
N LEU A 162 11.29 12.39 2.10
CA LEU A 162 10.55 12.37 3.37
C LEU A 162 9.03 12.28 3.18
N SER A 163 8.54 12.26 1.94
CA SER A 163 7.12 12.11 1.62
C SER A 163 6.74 10.65 1.52
N ARG A 164 5.63 10.28 2.15
CA ARG A 164 5.11 8.90 2.18
C ARG A 164 4.06 8.72 1.08
N VAL A 165 4.29 7.78 0.17
CA VAL A 165 3.28 7.46 -0.86
C VAL A 165 2.25 6.53 -0.22
N VAL A 166 1.05 7.04 0.00
CA VAL A 166 -0.01 6.27 0.70
C VAL A 166 -0.91 5.53 -0.29
N VAL A 167 -1.18 6.15 -1.44
CA VAL A 167 -2.07 5.61 -2.45
C VAL A 167 -1.42 5.68 -3.83
N HIS A 168 -1.36 4.53 -4.49
CA HIS A 168 -1.15 4.44 -5.92
C HIS A 168 -2.50 4.43 -6.63
N LYS A 169 -2.72 5.36 -7.57
CA LYS A 169 -3.83 5.25 -8.52
C LYS A 169 -3.36 4.40 -9.71
N LEU A 170 -4.05 3.31 -10.00
CA LEU A 170 -3.66 2.38 -11.06
C LEU A 170 -4.13 2.89 -12.42
N ASP A 171 -3.18 3.21 -13.27
CA ASP A 171 -3.41 3.46 -14.69
C ASP A 171 -3.26 2.13 -15.46
N TYR A 172 -4.40 1.52 -15.80
CA TYR A 172 -4.47 0.19 -16.40
C TYR A 172 -4.69 0.20 -17.92
N ASN A 173 -4.85 1.36 -18.56
CA ASN A 173 -5.14 1.41 -20.00
C ASN A 173 -4.31 2.42 -20.81
N SER A 174 -3.39 3.18 -20.19
CA SER A 174 -2.48 4.02 -20.97
C SER A 174 -1.41 3.16 -21.68
N PRO A 175 -1.14 3.41 -22.97
CA PRO A 175 -0.19 2.63 -23.76
C PRO A 175 1.27 3.04 -23.50
N ASN A 176 2.21 2.19 -23.91
CA ASN A 176 3.65 2.49 -24.01
C ASN A 176 4.33 3.00 -22.72
N GLY A 177 3.76 2.73 -21.54
CA GLY A 177 4.32 3.13 -20.25
C GLY A 177 4.24 4.63 -19.94
N GLU A 178 3.58 5.44 -20.78
CA GLU A 178 3.28 6.84 -20.51
C GLU A 178 1.84 6.98 -20.02
N SER A 179 1.63 7.70 -18.92
CA SER A 179 0.29 7.91 -18.37
C SER A 179 -0.41 9.07 -19.07
N LEU A 180 -1.53 8.79 -19.74
CA LEU A 180 -2.32 9.82 -20.42
C LEU A 180 -3.18 10.60 -19.42
N GLU A 181 -3.54 11.85 -19.73
CA GLU A 181 -4.45 12.61 -18.84
C GLU A 181 -5.88 12.05 -18.88
N GLY A 182 -6.29 11.44 -20.00
CA GLY A 182 -7.60 10.82 -20.18
C GLY A 182 -7.58 9.29 -20.10
N GLY A 183 -8.74 8.69 -19.82
CA GLY A 183 -8.94 7.23 -19.85
C GLY A 183 -9.93 6.77 -18.77
N GLU A 184 -10.43 5.54 -18.90
CA GLU A 184 -11.36 4.95 -17.92
C GLU A 184 -10.82 4.94 -16.48
N TRP A 185 -9.51 4.74 -16.29
CA TRP A 185 -8.88 4.81 -14.97
C TRP A 185 -8.89 6.21 -14.34
N ASN A 186 -9.04 7.27 -15.16
CA ASN A 186 -8.85 8.66 -14.77
C ASN A 186 -10.08 9.56 -14.99
N ARG A 187 -11.30 9.00 -14.92
CA ARG A 187 -12.54 9.79 -15.03
C ARG A 187 -12.63 10.94 -14.04
N HIS A 188 -12.04 10.76 -12.86
CA HIS A 188 -11.91 11.78 -11.80
C HIS A 188 -10.43 12.09 -11.53
N PRO A 189 -9.76 12.97 -12.29
CA PRO A 189 -8.31 13.17 -12.18
C PRO A 189 -7.79 13.65 -10.82
N GLN A 190 -8.66 14.23 -10.00
CA GLN A 190 -8.31 14.86 -8.72
C GLN A 190 -8.80 14.06 -7.52
N ASP A 191 -9.48 12.92 -7.72
CA ASP A 191 -10.07 12.09 -6.67
C ASP A 191 -9.07 11.73 -5.54
N VAL A 192 -8.07 10.92 -5.84
CA VAL A 192 -7.09 10.39 -4.88
C VAL A 192 -6.19 11.50 -4.37
N VAL A 193 -5.84 12.48 -5.21
CA VAL A 193 -5.01 13.63 -4.79
C VAL A 193 -5.75 14.48 -3.75
N ASN A 194 -7.04 14.75 -3.96
CA ASN A 194 -7.90 15.45 -3.00
C ASN A 194 -8.08 14.66 -1.71
N LEU A 195 -8.32 13.35 -1.81
CA LEU A 195 -8.45 12.49 -0.64
C LEU A 195 -7.16 12.49 0.20
N VAL A 196 -6.00 12.36 -0.44
CA VAL A 196 -4.71 12.35 0.29
C VAL A 196 -4.37 13.73 0.88
N ASP A 197 -4.67 14.84 0.20
CA ASP A 197 -4.50 16.19 0.77
C ASP A 197 -5.40 16.42 2.00
N LEU A 198 -6.62 15.86 1.99
CA LEU A 198 -7.47 15.85 3.18
C LEU A 198 -6.83 15.05 4.32
N ILE A 199 -6.33 13.83 4.03
CA ILE A 199 -5.74 12.94 5.05
C ILE A 199 -4.45 13.54 5.64
N ASP A 200 -3.60 14.17 4.82
CA ASP A 200 -2.36 14.84 5.26
C ASP A 200 -2.61 15.94 6.32
N GLY A 201 -3.80 16.54 6.30
CA GLY A 201 -4.21 17.54 7.27
C GLY A 201 -4.81 16.98 8.58
N LEU A 202 -4.97 15.67 8.71
CA LEU A 202 -5.63 15.07 9.89
C LEU A 202 -4.65 14.86 11.06
N PRO A 203 -5.06 15.13 12.32
CA PRO A 203 -4.14 15.12 13.47
C PRO A 203 -3.47 13.77 13.79
N LYS A 204 -4.09 12.64 13.44
CA LYS A 204 -3.58 11.29 13.74
C LYS A 204 -2.65 10.74 12.66
N TRP A 205 -2.39 11.52 11.61
CA TRP A 205 -1.66 11.08 10.44
C TRP A 205 -0.26 11.71 10.40
N PRO A 206 0.77 10.97 9.96
CA PRO A 206 2.08 11.56 9.76
C PRO A 206 2.02 12.57 8.62
N PRO A 207 2.82 13.65 8.69
CA PRO A 207 2.80 14.67 7.65
C PRO A 207 3.49 14.18 6.37
N ARG A 208 3.26 14.92 5.28
CA ARG A 208 3.84 14.73 3.93
C ARG A 208 3.35 13.46 3.25
N LEU A 209 2.05 13.19 3.35
CA LEU A 209 1.41 12.14 2.57
C LEU A 209 1.22 12.59 1.12
N ILE A 210 1.47 11.68 0.19
CA ILE A 210 1.26 11.91 -1.24
C ILE A 210 0.61 10.69 -1.88
N SER A 211 -0.06 10.93 -3.00
CA SER A 211 -0.46 9.89 -3.95
C SER A 211 0.41 9.93 -5.18
N GLN A 212 0.36 8.87 -5.97
CA GLN A 212 1.10 8.78 -7.23
C GLN A 212 0.35 7.89 -8.21
N VAL A 213 0.51 8.13 -9.50
CA VAL A 213 0.02 7.21 -10.52
C VAL A 213 1.05 6.09 -10.74
N VAL A 214 0.57 4.86 -10.88
CA VAL A 214 1.35 3.71 -11.34
C VAL A 214 0.75 3.19 -12.64
N THR A 215 1.53 3.26 -13.73
CA THR A 215 1.10 2.81 -15.06
C THR A 215 1.44 1.35 -15.27
N LEU A 216 0.41 0.52 -15.43
CA LEU A 216 0.53 -0.93 -15.51
C LEU A 216 1.37 -1.38 -16.70
N SER A 217 1.25 -0.70 -17.84
CA SER A 217 2.02 -1.01 -19.07
C SER A 217 3.53 -0.74 -18.95
N ARG A 218 3.98 -0.05 -17.89
CA ARG A 218 5.40 0.14 -17.58
C ARG A 218 5.97 -0.99 -16.72
N LEU A 219 5.12 -1.72 -15.99
CA LEU A 219 5.60 -2.73 -15.04
C LEU A 219 6.20 -3.92 -15.80
N LYS A 220 7.28 -4.46 -15.24
CA LYS A 220 7.96 -5.65 -15.73
C LYS A 220 7.73 -6.79 -14.76
N GLN A 221 7.73 -8.02 -15.25
CA GLN A 221 7.46 -9.21 -14.44
C GLN A 221 8.32 -9.27 -13.17
N GLU A 222 9.59 -8.91 -13.27
CA GLU A 222 10.56 -9.02 -12.19
C GLU A 222 10.39 -7.94 -11.11
N THR A 223 9.81 -6.79 -11.46
CA THR A 223 9.71 -5.63 -10.57
C THR A 223 8.28 -5.21 -10.27
N ALA A 224 7.26 -5.76 -10.93
CA ALA A 224 5.88 -5.32 -10.83
C ALA A 224 5.40 -5.22 -9.38
N VAL A 225 5.58 -6.28 -8.59
CA VAL A 225 5.13 -6.32 -7.19
C VAL A 225 5.91 -5.32 -6.33
N LEU A 226 7.21 -5.15 -6.56
CA LEU A 226 8.03 -4.15 -5.86
C LEU A 226 7.57 -2.73 -6.17
N GLU A 227 7.25 -2.45 -7.45
CA GLU A 227 6.79 -1.14 -7.88
C GLU A 227 5.38 -0.83 -7.34
N LEU A 228 4.49 -1.83 -7.30
CA LEU A 228 3.17 -1.70 -6.68
C LEU A 228 3.27 -1.44 -5.18
N ASN A 229 4.16 -2.14 -4.47
CA ASN A 229 4.39 -2.03 -3.03
C ASN A 229 5.05 -0.73 -2.56
N GLN A 230 5.39 0.21 -3.45
CA GLN A 230 5.83 1.54 -3.00
C GLN A 230 4.72 2.36 -2.36
N ALA A 231 3.47 1.93 -2.49
CA ALA A 231 2.35 2.41 -1.69
C ALA A 231 1.61 1.23 -1.06
N PRO A 232 1.10 1.38 0.18
CA PRO A 232 0.33 0.34 0.85
C PRO A 232 -1.07 0.15 0.25
N VAL A 233 -1.60 1.15 -0.46
CA VAL A 233 -2.94 1.11 -1.07
C VAL A 233 -2.84 1.32 -2.58
N LEU A 234 -3.49 0.44 -3.34
CA LEU A 234 -3.70 0.56 -4.78
C LEU A 234 -5.17 0.87 -5.04
N PHE A 235 -5.44 2.05 -5.58
CA PHE A 235 -6.77 2.51 -5.95
C PHE A 235 -7.07 2.16 -7.42
N ILE A 236 -8.20 1.50 -7.65
CA ILE A 236 -8.66 1.09 -8.99
C ILE A 236 -10.08 1.62 -9.20
N SER A 237 -10.30 2.39 -10.25
CA SER A 237 -11.63 2.89 -10.58
C SER A 237 -11.91 2.83 -12.08
N GLY A 238 -13.18 2.83 -12.44
CA GLY A 238 -13.61 2.91 -13.83
C GLY A 238 -15.11 2.76 -13.96
N ARG A 239 -15.66 3.10 -15.12
CA ARG A 239 -17.05 2.74 -15.46
C ARG A 239 -17.12 1.30 -15.99
N GLU A 240 -16.12 0.93 -16.77
CA GLU A 240 -15.87 -0.43 -17.25
C GLU A 240 -14.68 -1.05 -16.51
N ALA A 241 -14.72 -2.37 -16.34
CA ALA A 241 -13.65 -3.08 -15.63
C ALA A 241 -12.32 -3.05 -16.41
N PRO A 242 -11.17 -3.10 -15.71
CA PRO A 242 -9.88 -3.17 -16.35
C PRO A 242 -9.72 -4.49 -17.14
N VAL A 243 -9.26 -4.40 -18.38
CA VAL A 243 -8.92 -5.57 -19.20
C VAL A 243 -7.49 -5.98 -18.89
N LEU A 244 -7.33 -6.95 -17.99
CA LEU A 244 -6.03 -7.42 -17.49
C LEU A 244 -5.65 -8.80 -18.04
N THR A 245 -4.38 -8.94 -18.43
CA THR A 245 -3.76 -10.25 -18.73
C THR A 245 -3.64 -11.11 -17.46
N ASP A 246 -3.51 -12.43 -17.61
CA ASP A 246 -3.34 -13.33 -16.45
C ASP A 246 -2.09 -13.01 -15.63
N GLU A 247 -1.02 -12.56 -16.30
CA GLU A 247 0.20 -12.10 -15.66
C GLU A 247 -0.07 -10.90 -14.73
N GLN A 248 -0.78 -9.87 -15.24
CA GLN A 248 -1.13 -8.69 -14.46
C GLN A 248 -2.08 -9.01 -13.31
N VAL A 249 -3.02 -9.95 -13.50
CA VAL A 249 -3.85 -10.46 -12.40
C VAL A 249 -2.99 -11.14 -11.33
N GLY A 250 -1.98 -11.91 -11.76
CA GLY A 250 -0.97 -12.49 -10.86
C GLY A 250 -0.23 -11.42 -10.05
N TRP A 251 0.19 -10.32 -10.68
CA TRP A 251 0.86 -9.21 -9.97
C TRP A 251 -0.03 -8.57 -8.90
N LEU A 252 -1.32 -8.37 -9.17
CA LEU A 252 -2.26 -7.83 -8.19
C LEU A 252 -2.46 -8.79 -7.01
N ARG A 253 -2.51 -10.10 -7.28
CA ARG A 253 -2.59 -11.12 -6.24
C ARG A 253 -1.32 -11.13 -5.38
N ASP A 254 -0.15 -11.11 -6.01
CA ASP A 254 1.13 -11.12 -5.32
C ASP A 254 1.37 -9.84 -4.51
N TYR A 255 0.88 -8.69 -4.99
CA TYR A 255 0.85 -7.42 -4.26
C TYR A 255 0.04 -7.55 -2.96
N ILE A 256 -1.16 -8.11 -3.03
CA ILE A 256 -2.00 -8.39 -1.84
C ILE A 256 -1.29 -9.37 -0.89
N ASP A 257 -0.71 -10.43 -1.43
CA ASP A 257 0.02 -11.47 -0.69
C ASP A 257 1.36 -10.98 -0.10
N ALA A 258 1.84 -9.81 -0.53
CA ALA A 258 2.99 -9.10 0.01
C ALA A 258 2.61 -8.04 1.06
N GLY A 259 1.32 -7.88 1.38
CA GLY A 259 0.84 -6.91 2.37
C GLY A 259 0.21 -5.65 1.77
N GLY A 260 0.16 -5.51 0.45
CA GLY A 260 -0.57 -4.45 -0.24
C GLY A 260 -2.09 -4.55 -0.04
N PHE A 261 -2.80 -3.45 -0.26
CA PHE A 261 -4.25 -3.36 -0.13
C PHE A 261 -4.86 -2.79 -1.42
N ILE A 262 -5.97 -3.33 -1.89
CA ILE A 262 -6.70 -2.78 -3.06
C ILE A 262 -7.97 -2.08 -2.59
N PHE A 263 -8.13 -0.82 -3.00
CA PHE A 263 -9.39 -0.09 -2.85
C PHE A 263 -9.99 0.17 -4.24
N ALA A 264 -11.18 -0.33 -4.50
CA ALA A 264 -11.84 -0.15 -5.79
C ALA A 264 -13.12 0.68 -5.68
N SER A 265 -13.44 1.44 -6.73
CA SER A 265 -14.69 2.21 -6.85
C SER A 265 -15.23 2.17 -8.28
N GLY A 266 -16.50 1.81 -8.42
CA GLY A 266 -17.21 1.98 -9.70
C GLY A 266 -17.45 3.46 -9.98
N ASN A 267 -17.26 3.92 -11.21
CA ASN A 267 -17.59 5.30 -11.61
C ASN A 267 -18.90 5.37 -12.38
N CYS A 268 -19.59 6.51 -12.32
CA CYS A 268 -20.87 6.75 -12.97
C CYS A 268 -21.94 5.72 -12.53
N ASP A 269 -22.45 4.89 -13.45
CA ASP A 269 -23.39 3.80 -13.15
C ASP A 269 -22.70 2.52 -12.65
N GLY A 270 -21.38 2.42 -12.84
CA GLY A 270 -20.51 1.37 -12.31
C GLY A 270 -20.84 -0.07 -12.73
N LYS A 271 -21.84 -0.32 -13.56
CA LYS A 271 -22.37 -1.68 -13.81
C LYS A 271 -21.36 -2.59 -14.51
N GLY A 272 -20.67 -2.06 -15.53
CA GLY A 272 -19.62 -2.79 -16.24
C GLY A 272 -18.42 -3.07 -15.34
N PHE A 273 -18.03 -2.08 -14.54
CA PHE A 273 -17.00 -2.21 -13.53
C PHE A 273 -17.36 -3.24 -12.46
N ASP A 274 -18.57 -3.24 -11.90
CA ASP A 274 -19.00 -4.22 -10.89
C ASP A 274 -18.89 -5.65 -11.40
N ALA A 275 -19.46 -5.92 -12.58
CA ALA A 275 -19.44 -7.25 -13.18
C ALA A 275 -18.00 -7.72 -13.43
N GLY A 276 -17.16 -6.88 -14.04
CA GLY A 276 -15.79 -7.25 -14.36
C GLY A 276 -14.85 -7.24 -13.15
N PHE A 277 -15.11 -6.43 -12.12
CA PHE A 277 -14.33 -6.45 -10.87
C PHE A 277 -14.62 -7.73 -10.08
N ARG A 278 -15.88 -8.18 -10.02
CA ARG A 278 -16.23 -9.50 -9.45
C ARG A 278 -15.53 -10.64 -10.19
N GLU A 279 -15.46 -10.55 -11.51
CA GLU A 279 -14.73 -11.54 -12.32
C GLU A 279 -13.21 -11.47 -12.10
N LEU A 280 -12.64 -10.27 -11.96
CA LEU A 280 -11.24 -10.08 -11.58
C LEU A 280 -10.94 -10.76 -10.25
N ILE A 281 -11.79 -10.61 -9.23
CA ILE A 281 -11.61 -11.30 -7.93
C ILE A 281 -11.59 -12.82 -8.10
N LYS A 282 -12.49 -13.39 -8.92
CA LYS A 282 -12.46 -14.85 -9.20
C LYS A 282 -11.16 -15.26 -9.90
N ARG A 283 -10.66 -14.47 -10.85
CA ARG A 283 -9.38 -14.73 -11.52
C ARG A 283 -8.19 -14.61 -10.56
N MET A 284 -8.24 -13.70 -9.59
CA MET A 284 -7.23 -13.59 -8.52
C MET A 284 -7.27 -14.79 -7.55
N PHE A 285 -8.46 -15.36 -7.29
CA PHE A 285 -8.67 -16.45 -6.34
C PHE A 285 -9.42 -17.63 -6.97
N PRO A 286 -8.83 -18.33 -7.97
CA PRO A 286 -9.54 -19.33 -8.77
C PRO A 286 -9.97 -20.57 -7.98
N GLN A 287 -9.33 -20.84 -6.84
CA GLN A 287 -9.67 -21.96 -5.95
C GLN A 287 -10.82 -21.63 -4.98
N GLY A 288 -11.30 -20.39 -4.96
CA GLY A 288 -12.36 -19.94 -4.05
C GLY A 288 -11.89 -19.64 -2.62
N ASP A 289 -10.59 -19.63 -2.37
CA ASP A 289 -10.00 -19.34 -1.04
C ASP A 289 -10.36 -17.95 -0.50
N ALA A 290 -10.71 -17.02 -1.41
CA ALA A 290 -11.23 -15.71 -1.08
C ALA A 290 -12.28 -15.26 -2.10
N SER A 291 -13.28 -14.52 -1.65
CA SER A 291 -14.38 -14.04 -2.49
C SER A 291 -14.88 -12.68 -2.02
N LEU A 292 -15.52 -11.95 -2.93
CA LEU A 292 -16.08 -10.63 -2.64
C LEU A 292 -17.40 -10.77 -1.89
N GLN A 293 -17.46 -10.22 -0.68
CA GLN A 293 -18.62 -10.30 0.22
C GLN A 293 -19.01 -8.92 0.73
N ARG A 294 -20.30 -8.72 1.03
CA ARG A 294 -20.78 -7.46 1.59
C ARG A 294 -20.26 -7.30 3.02
N LEU A 295 -19.66 -6.16 3.33
CA LEU A 295 -19.16 -5.85 4.65
C LEU A 295 -20.31 -5.46 5.58
N LEU A 296 -20.41 -6.14 6.71
CA LEU A 296 -21.41 -5.88 7.75
C LEU A 296 -20.99 -4.72 8.65
N GLY A 297 -21.94 -4.11 9.36
CA GLY A 297 -21.72 -2.88 10.14
C GLY A 297 -20.74 -3.00 11.31
N ASP A 298 -20.43 -4.21 11.77
CA ASP A 298 -19.41 -4.48 12.78
C ASP A 298 -17.98 -4.49 12.20
N HIS A 299 -17.85 -4.52 10.86
CA HIS A 299 -16.58 -4.50 10.18
C HIS A 299 -15.76 -3.26 10.58
N PRO A 300 -14.48 -3.42 10.98
CA PRO A 300 -13.62 -2.32 11.44
C PRO A 300 -13.55 -1.11 10.52
N VAL A 301 -13.71 -1.28 9.20
CA VAL A 301 -13.70 -0.17 8.24
C VAL A 301 -14.71 0.91 8.57
N TYR A 302 -15.87 0.58 9.16
CA TYR A 302 -16.91 1.57 9.47
C TYR A 302 -16.60 2.42 10.71
N ARG A 303 -15.49 2.14 11.39
CA ARG A 303 -15.07 2.83 12.64
C ARG A 303 -13.56 3.01 12.73
N SER A 304 -12.88 2.96 11.58
CA SER A 304 -11.42 3.04 11.54
C SER A 304 -10.91 4.45 11.78
N GLU A 305 -11.60 5.51 11.33
CA GLU A 305 -11.31 6.92 11.68
C GLU A 305 -12.56 7.67 12.16
N TYR A 306 -13.62 7.60 11.35
CA TYR A 306 -14.95 8.13 11.62
C TYR A 306 -15.93 6.98 11.88
N LEU A 307 -16.97 7.26 12.67
CA LEU A 307 -18.09 6.34 12.80
C LEU A 307 -19.03 6.48 11.59
N LEU A 308 -19.28 5.38 10.90
CA LEU A 308 -20.08 5.31 9.69
C LEU A 308 -21.21 4.30 9.86
N ASN A 309 -22.40 4.62 9.34
CA ASN A 309 -23.53 3.71 9.33
C ASN A 309 -23.51 2.84 8.05
N SER A 310 -23.30 1.54 8.20
CA SER A 310 -23.27 0.57 7.09
C SER A 310 -24.61 0.39 6.38
N GLU A 311 -25.74 0.80 6.96
CA GLU A 311 -27.04 0.75 6.26
C GLU A 311 -27.15 1.83 5.19
N GLN A 312 -26.44 2.94 5.39
CA GLN A 312 -26.47 4.04 4.43
C GLN A 312 -25.50 3.80 3.27
N MET A 313 -24.50 2.95 3.44
CA MET A 313 -23.41 2.75 2.49
C MET A 313 -23.07 1.29 2.27
N GLU A 314 -22.96 0.91 1.01
CA GLU A 314 -22.60 -0.44 0.64
C GLU A 314 -21.09 -0.51 0.38
N LEU A 315 -20.37 -1.31 1.18
CA LEU A 315 -19.01 -1.72 0.89
C LEU A 315 -18.95 -3.23 0.78
N TRP A 316 -18.12 -3.69 -0.14
CA TRP A 316 -17.76 -5.09 -0.30
C TRP A 316 -16.29 -5.27 0.06
N GLY A 317 -15.91 -6.46 0.49
CA GLY A 317 -14.52 -6.78 0.76
C GLY A 317 -14.16 -8.21 0.45
N VAL A 318 -12.86 -8.45 0.33
CA VAL A 318 -12.28 -9.78 0.16
C VAL A 318 -11.36 -10.03 1.35
N ASP A 319 -11.74 -11.01 2.16
CA ASP A 319 -10.88 -11.53 3.22
C ASP A 319 -9.84 -12.44 2.59
N PHE A 320 -8.58 -12.05 2.72
CA PHE A 320 -7.45 -12.86 2.29
C PHE A 320 -6.38 -12.85 3.36
N GLY A 321 -5.93 -14.05 3.73
CA GLY A 321 -5.13 -14.26 4.93
C GLY A 321 -5.88 -13.86 6.19
N CYS A 322 -5.26 -13.03 7.02
CA CYS A 322 -5.82 -12.67 8.31
C CYS A 322 -6.53 -11.28 8.33
N ARG A 323 -6.81 -10.66 7.16
CA ARG A 323 -7.47 -9.35 7.04
C ARG A 323 -8.35 -9.23 5.79
N THR A 324 -9.20 -8.21 5.74
CA THR A 324 -9.84 -7.77 4.50
C THR A 324 -8.78 -7.05 3.67
N SER A 325 -8.32 -7.65 2.58
CA SER A 325 -7.20 -7.11 1.79
C SER A 325 -7.68 -6.30 0.58
N ILE A 326 -8.95 -6.43 0.22
CA ILE A 326 -9.59 -5.66 -0.85
C ILE A 326 -10.88 -5.07 -0.29
N ILE A 327 -11.12 -3.79 -0.55
CA ILE A 327 -12.42 -3.15 -0.33
C ILE A 327 -12.90 -2.55 -1.64
N TYR A 328 -14.20 -2.67 -1.91
CA TYR A 328 -14.84 -2.17 -3.12
C TYR A 328 -16.11 -1.41 -2.77
N SER A 329 -16.27 -0.22 -3.36
CA SER A 329 -17.52 0.54 -3.33
C SER A 329 -18.17 0.50 -4.72
N PRO A 330 -19.41 0.01 -4.84
CA PRO A 330 -20.16 0.10 -6.09
C PRO A 330 -20.57 1.54 -6.44
N ASP A 331 -20.60 2.42 -5.44
CA ASP A 331 -20.89 3.85 -5.60
C ASP A 331 -19.65 4.62 -6.08
N ASP A 332 -19.89 5.70 -6.83
CA ASP A 332 -18.86 6.61 -7.32
C ASP A 332 -18.38 7.59 -6.25
N ILE A 333 -17.66 7.06 -5.26
CA ILE A 333 -17.04 7.86 -4.21
C ILE A 333 -15.89 8.73 -4.74
N GLY A 334 -15.26 8.33 -5.86
CA GLY A 334 -14.21 9.12 -6.52
C GLY A 334 -14.73 10.47 -7.02
N CYS A 335 -15.96 10.52 -7.55
CA CYS A 335 -16.64 11.76 -7.93
C CYS A 335 -16.79 12.74 -6.75
N LEU A 336 -17.07 12.22 -5.55
CA LEU A 336 -17.21 13.05 -4.35
C LEU A 336 -15.85 13.55 -3.85
N TRP A 337 -14.80 12.75 -3.99
CA TRP A 337 -13.43 13.19 -3.68
C TRP A 337 -12.95 14.27 -4.67
N GLN A 338 -13.27 14.13 -5.96
CA GLN A 338 -13.01 15.16 -6.98
C GLN A 338 -13.62 16.52 -6.60
N LYS A 339 -14.78 16.53 -5.93
CA LYS A 339 -15.45 17.76 -5.49
C LYS A 339 -14.90 18.33 -4.18
N TRP A 340 -14.10 17.58 -3.43
CA TRP A 340 -13.47 18.10 -2.22
C TRP A 340 -12.43 19.16 -2.58
N MET A 341 -12.50 20.31 -1.91
CA MET A 341 -11.56 21.42 -2.11
C MET A 341 -11.13 21.95 -0.75
N LYS A 342 -9.83 22.21 -0.60
CA LYS A 342 -9.27 22.81 0.63
C LYS A 342 -9.89 24.18 0.95
N HIS A 343 -10.28 24.91 -0.09
CA HIS A 343 -11.00 26.17 0.01
C HIS A 343 -12.31 26.02 -0.74
N GLU A 344 -13.41 25.87 -0.01
CA GLU A 344 -14.73 25.65 -0.61
C GLU A 344 -15.28 26.92 -1.29
N PRO A 345 -16.04 26.77 -2.39
CA PRO A 345 -16.77 27.88 -2.99
C PRO A 345 -17.77 28.50 -2.00
N PRO A 346 -17.90 29.84 -1.95
CA PRO A 346 -18.73 30.52 -0.95
C PRO A 346 -20.23 30.20 -1.03
N ASN A 347 -20.72 29.68 -2.16
CA ASN A 347 -22.13 29.35 -2.38
C ASN A 347 -22.35 27.85 -2.67
N ARG A 348 -21.50 26.98 -2.12
CA ARG A 348 -21.62 25.54 -2.30
C ARG A 348 -22.96 25.02 -1.77
N ASN A 349 -23.60 24.14 -2.54
CA ASN A 349 -24.84 23.49 -2.14
C ASN A 349 -24.64 22.65 -0.85
N ALA A 350 -25.51 22.82 0.15
CA ALA A 350 -25.40 22.13 1.42
C ALA A 350 -25.55 20.60 1.29
N SER A 351 -26.43 20.13 0.38
CA SER A 351 -26.60 18.70 0.06
C SER A 351 -25.31 18.13 -0.54
N LEU A 352 -24.67 18.86 -1.45
CA LEU A 352 -23.36 18.46 -1.99
C LEU A 352 -22.32 18.36 -0.88
N SER A 353 -22.26 19.34 0.03
CA SER A 353 -21.32 19.33 1.15
C SER A 353 -21.46 18.09 2.02
N GLN A 354 -22.70 17.68 2.34
CA GLN A 354 -22.96 16.45 3.09
C GLN A 354 -22.54 15.19 2.32
N GLN A 355 -22.79 15.15 1.00
CA GLN A 355 -22.33 14.06 0.15
C GLN A 355 -20.80 13.96 0.12
N ILE A 356 -20.09 15.09 -0.07
CA ILE A 356 -18.61 15.15 -0.03
C ILE A 356 -18.09 14.66 1.32
N ILE A 357 -18.64 15.14 2.43
CA ILE A 357 -18.25 14.71 3.78
C ILE A 357 -18.41 13.19 3.91
N ARG A 358 -19.55 12.64 3.47
CA ARG A 358 -19.77 11.19 3.53
C ARG A 358 -18.78 10.42 2.65
N GLY A 359 -18.59 10.81 1.40
CA GLY A 359 -17.69 10.16 0.46
C GLY A 359 -16.22 10.21 0.92
N THR A 360 -15.77 11.37 1.40
CA THR A 360 -14.41 11.52 1.93
C THR A 360 -14.19 10.74 3.22
N ARG A 361 -15.16 10.71 4.15
CA ARG A 361 -15.05 9.88 5.36
C ARG A 361 -14.94 8.38 5.06
N ILE A 362 -15.63 7.88 4.04
CA ILE A 362 -15.45 6.50 3.56
C ILE A 362 -14.00 6.29 3.11
N GLY A 363 -13.49 7.17 2.27
CA GLY A 363 -12.10 7.12 1.81
C GLY A 363 -11.11 7.11 2.96
N VAL A 364 -11.23 8.07 3.89
CA VAL A 364 -10.35 8.17 5.06
C VAL A 364 -10.42 6.91 5.93
N ASN A 365 -11.60 6.35 6.16
CA ASN A 365 -11.77 5.13 6.92
C ASN A 365 -11.09 3.92 6.26
N VAL A 366 -11.23 3.77 4.94
CA VAL A 366 -10.58 2.68 4.20
C VAL A 366 -9.06 2.82 4.24
N ILE A 367 -8.53 4.03 4.05
CA ILE A 367 -7.08 4.26 4.13
C ILE A 367 -6.57 4.07 5.57
N ALA A 368 -7.33 4.50 6.59
CA ALA A 368 -7.03 4.25 8.00
C ALA A 368 -7.01 2.75 8.33
N TYR A 369 -7.99 1.99 7.83
CA TYR A 369 -8.07 0.54 8.00
C TYR A 369 -6.87 -0.16 7.36
N ALA A 370 -6.55 0.20 6.11
CA ALA A 370 -5.50 -0.44 5.34
C ALA A 370 -4.09 -0.18 5.91
N THR A 371 -3.86 1.00 6.46
CA THR A 371 -2.52 1.47 6.87
C THR A 371 -2.31 1.55 8.38
N GLY A 372 -3.38 1.47 9.18
CA GLY A 372 -3.30 1.79 10.60
C GLY A 372 -2.89 3.24 10.91
N ARG A 373 -2.87 4.14 9.90
CA ARG A 373 -2.28 5.49 9.93
C ARG A 373 -0.76 5.52 10.03
N GLU A 374 -0.12 4.39 9.76
CA GLU A 374 1.32 4.22 9.76
C GLU A 374 1.78 3.83 8.35
N PRO A 375 1.58 4.69 7.33
CA PRO A 375 2.11 4.40 6.00
C PRO A 375 3.63 4.29 6.06
N PRO A 376 4.25 3.35 5.31
CA PRO A 376 5.68 3.09 5.38
C PRO A 376 6.48 4.32 4.98
N GLU A 377 7.68 4.48 5.56
CA GLU A 377 8.59 5.50 5.08
C GLU A 377 9.19 5.07 3.75
N LYS A 378 9.40 6.04 2.86
CA LYS A 378 9.97 5.77 1.54
C LYS A 378 11.41 5.21 1.60
N LEU A 379 12.10 5.50 2.70
CA LEU A 379 13.48 5.06 2.96
C LEU A 379 13.53 3.76 3.77
N ASP A 380 12.39 3.25 4.25
CA ASP A 380 12.35 1.92 4.83
C ASP A 380 12.67 0.92 3.73
N ASP A 381 13.60 0.01 3.99
CA ASP A 381 13.84 -1.10 3.08
C ASP A 381 12.53 -1.89 2.98
N VAL A 382 11.86 -1.79 1.83
CA VAL A 382 10.82 -2.76 1.47
C VAL A 382 11.59 -4.07 1.29
N ILE A 383 11.66 -4.86 2.36
CA ILE A 383 12.30 -6.17 2.34
C ILE A 383 11.38 -7.10 1.52
N VAL A 384 11.28 -6.86 0.21
CA VAL A 384 10.95 -7.92 -0.74
C VAL A 384 12.18 -8.80 -0.74
N ARG A 385 12.27 -9.68 0.27
CA ARG A 385 13.38 -10.62 0.46
C ARG A 385 13.55 -11.33 -0.88
N ARG A 386 14.68 -11.07 -1.54
CA ARG A 386 15.00 -11.62 -2.86
C ARG A 386 14.76 -13.12 -2.82
N LYS A 387 14.16 -13.65 -3.89
CA LYS A 387 13.93 -15.09 -4.13
C LYS A 387 15.23 -15.93 -4.17
N ASP A 388 16.40 -15.32 -3.96
CA ASP A 388 17.71 -15.83 -4.35
C ASP A 388 18.60 -16.33 -3.21
N ALA A 389 18.08 -16.44 -1.98
CA ALA A 389 18.73 -17.35 -1.03
C ALA A 389 18.44 -18.77 -1.51
N ALA A 390 19.28 -19.28 -2.42
CA ALA A 390 19.14 -20.59 -3.01
C ALA A 390 18.94 -21.63 -1.90
N ASP A 391 17.79 -22.30 -1.94
CA ASP A 391 17.42 -23.42 -1.07
C ASP A 391 18.44 -24.56 -1.27
N LYS A 392 19.56 -24.52 -0.54
CA LYS A 392 20.43 -25.69 -0.39
C LYS A 392 19.89 -26.50 0.77
N VAL A 393 19.04 -27.47 0.47
CA VAL A 393 18.66 -28.50 1.45
C VAL A 393 19.85 -29.45 1.63
N GLU A 394 20.72 -29.13 2.60
CA GLU A 394 21.79 -30.03 3.04
C GLU A 394 21.28 -30.98 4.14
N ARG A 395 21.88 -32.17 4.28
CA ARG A 395 21.59 -33.06 5.41
C ARG A 395 22.04 -32.38 6.70
N GLY A 396 21.15 -32.31 7.69
CA GLY A 396 21.42 -31.71 9.01
C GLY A 396 20.73 -30.37 9.27
N LEU A 397 19.92 -29.86 8.33
CA LEU A 397 19.13 -28.65 8.53
C LEU A 397 17.87 -28.90 9.37
N LEU A 398 17.51 -27.96 10.24
CA LEU A 398 16.21 -27.96 10.92
C LEU A 398 15.10 -27.84 9.87
N GLN A 399 14.13 -28.76 9.92
CA GLN A 399 12.93 -28.71 9.10
C GLN A 399 11.69 -28.69 9.99
N ILE A 400 10.76 -27.80 9.68
CA ILE A 400 9.47 -27.68 10.38
C ILE A 400 8.36 -27.88 9.35
N ALA A 401 7.49 -28.86 9.59
CA ALA A 401 6.34 -29.15 8.73
C ALA A 401 5.07 -28.46 9.25
N LYS A 402 4.20 -28.02 8.32
CA LYS A 402 2.86 -27.52 8.62
C LYS A 402 1.86 -28.67 8.60
N LEU A 403 1.08 -28.83 9.67
CA LEU A 403 0.02 -29.84 9.74
C LEU A 403 -1.21 -29.40 8.92
N ARG A 404 -1.71 -30.28 8.04
CA ARG A 404 -2.96 -30.07 7.31
C ARG A 404 -4.18 -30.39 8.18
N HIS A 405 -5.08 -29.43 8.31
CA HIS A 405 -6.36 -29.58 9.02
C HIS A 405 -7.44 -28.67 8.41
N ASN A 406 -8.71 -28.91 8.73
CA ASN A 406 -9.86 -28.18 8.17
C ASN A 406 -10.13 -26.79 8.81
N GLY A 407 -9.20 -26.28 9.63
CA GLY A 407 -9.34 -25.02 10.38
C GLY A 407 -8.67 -23.81 9.73
N GLY A 408 -8.33 -23.89 8.45
CA GLY A 408 -7.56 -22.86 7.74
C GLY A 408 -6.04 -23.02 7.89
N TRP A 409 -5.53 -24.23 7.68
CA TRP A 409 -4.11 -24.61 7.83
C TRP A 409 -3.10 -23.81 6.98
N ASP A 410 -3.56 -23.06 5.97
CA ASP A 410 -2.70 -22.26 5.10
C ASP A 410 -3.13 -20.79 5.06
N THR A 411 -3.74 -20.29 6.13
CA THR A 411 -4.23 -18.90 6.19
C THR A 411 -3.07 -17.89 6.11
N ALA A 412 -1.91 -18.21 6.68
CA ALA A 412 -0.71 -17.37 6.60
C ALA A 412 0.43 -18.17 5.93
N PRO A 413 0.36 -18.38 4.59
CA PRO A 413 1.18 -19.37 3.90
C PRO A 413 2.69 -19.10 4.03
N LYS A 414 3.07 -17.82 4.15
CA LYS A 414 4.46 -17.35 4.28
C LYS A 414 4.96 -17.27 5.73
N ALA A 415 4.11 -17.46 6.75
CA ALA A 415 4.49 -17.24 8.15
C ALA A 415 5.69 -18.12 8.57
N MET A 416 5.58 -19.43 8.32
CA MET A 416 6.66 -20.37 8.66
C MET A 416 7.94 -20.11 7.85
N LYS A 417 7.82 -19.85 6.55
CA LYS A 417 8.98 -19.49 5.71
C LYS A 417 9.69 -18.25 6.27
N ASN A 418 8.94 -17.21 6.61
CA ASN A 418 9.51 -15.97 7.13
C ASN A 418 10.18 -16.16 8.49
N LEU A 419 9.62 -17.01 9.35
CA LEU A 419 10.21 -17.39 10.63
C LEU A 419 11.53 -18.15 10.43
N LEU A 420 11.57 -19.12 9.51
CA LEU A 420 12.78 -19.90 9.21
C LEU A 420 13.88 -19.04 8.58
N VAL A 421 13.53 -18.09 7.71
CA VAL A 421 14.49 -17.10 7.19
C VAL A 421 15.04 -16.24 8.33
N ALA A 422 14.16 -15.73 9.21
CA ALA A 422 14.61 -14.92 10.34
C ALA A 422 15.51 -15.72 11.30
N LEU A 423 15.21 -17.00 11.53
CA LEU A 423 16.03 -17.90 12.34
C LEU A 423 17.44 -18.08 11.73
N ASN A 424 17.52 -18.28 10.41
CA ASN A 424 18.80 -18.38 9.69
C ASN A 424 19.62 -17.07 9.82
N GLU A 425 18.97 -15.91 9.73
CA GLU A 425 19.61 -14.60 9.80
C GLU A 425 20.07 -14.22 11.22
N THR A 426 19.36 -14.65 12.26
CA THR A 426 19.56 -14.17 13.64
C THR A 426 20.36 -15.12 14.52
N VAL A 427 20.11 -16.42 14.43
CA VAL A 427 20.69 -17.44 15.33
C VAL A 427 21.75 -18.28 14.62
N GLY A 428 21.88 -18.18 13.29
CA GLY A 428 22.83 -18.97 12.51
C GLY A 428 22.51 -20.47 12.50
N VAL A 429 21.30 -20.86 12.95
CA VAL A 429 20.79 -22.22 12.78
C VAL A 429 20.57 -22.42 11.29
N ALA A 430 21.11 -23.49 10.73
CA ALA A 430 20.89 -23.83 9.35
C ALA A 430 19.50 -24.51 9.26
N ALA A 431 18.47 -23.76 8.89
CA ALA A 431 17.11 -24.25 8.70
C ALA A 431 16.68 -24.20 7.23
N SER A 432 15.94 -25.23 6.79
CA SER A 432 15.33 -25.25 5.46
C SER A 432 14.24 -24.19 5.37
N THR A 433 14.28 -23.32 4.37
CA THR A 433 13.22 -22.33 4.13
C THR A 433 12.00 -22.89 3.41
N GLN A 434 12.06 -24.17 3.00
CA GLN A 434 10.91 -24.92 2.52
C GLN A 434 10.25 -25.67 3.68
N SER A 435 8.96 -25.37 3.89
CA SER A 435 8.12 -26.04 4.88
C SER A 435 7.07 -26.88 4.15
N GLU A 436 7.10 -28.18 4.39
CA GLU A 436 6.16 -29.14 3.80
C GLU A 436 4.81 -29.08 4.51
N ALA A 437 3.72 -29.18 3.75
CA ALA A 437 2.37 -29.33 4.29
C ALA A 437 2.00 -30.82 4.35
N ILE A 438 2.00 -31.39 5.55
CA ILE A 438 1.87 -32.85 5.76
C ILE A 438 0.51 -33.22 6.37
N PRO A 439 -0.03 -34.42 6.09
CA PRO A 439 -1.17 -34.93 6.83
C PRO A 439 -0.78 -35.28 8.28
N ILE A 440 -1.76 -35.33 9.17
CA ILE A 440 -1.55 -35.69 10.59
C ILE A 440 -1.50 -37.22 10.71
N THR A 441 -0.32 -37.80 10.44
CA THR A 441 -0.01 -39.21 10.65
C THR A 441 1.32 -39.35 11.38
N LEU A 442 1.49 -40.42 12.16
CA LEU A 442 2.71 -40.61 12.95
C LEU A 442 3.94 -40.74 12.04
N GLU A 443 3.82 -41.43 10.91
CA GLU A 443 4.88 -41.59 9.92
C GLU A 443 5.40 -40.25 9.38
N GLU A 444 4.48 -39.35 9.01
CA GLU A 444 4.85 -38.04 8.46
C GLU A 444 5.39 -37.10 9.54
N MET A 445 4.74 -37.04 10.70
CA MET A 445 5.18 -36.16 11.79
C MET A 445 6.54 -36.59 12.36
N SER A 446 6.83 -37.89 12.46
CA SER A 446 8.11 -38.40 12.99
C SER A 446 9.32 -38.06 12.13
N ARG A 447 9.13 -37.54 10.91
CA ARG A 447 10.22 -36.99 10.07
C ARG A 447 10.75 -35.67 10.62
N PHE A 448 10.00 -34.99 11.49
CA PHE A 448 10.29 -33.66 11.98
C PHE A 448 10.32 -33.65 13.52
N PRO A 449 11.30 -33.00 14.16
CA PRO A 449 11.32 -32.87 15.63
C PRO A 449 10.27 -31.87 16.13
N LEU A 450 9.85 -30.95 15.26
CA LEU A 450 8.85 -29.92 15.53
C LEU A 450 7.90 -29.81 14.34
N VAL A 451 6.60 -29.84 14.64
CA VAL A 451 5.53 -29.58 13.68
C VAL A 451 4.77 -28.31 14.07
N TYR A 452 4.29 -27.57 13.08
CA TYR A 452 3.55 -26.32 13.25
C TYR A 452 2.10 -26.48 12.84
N MET A 453 1.21 -25.93 13.65
CA MET A 453 -0.22 -25.91 13.39
C MET A 453 -0.75 -24.49 13.55
N HIS A 454 -1.51 -24.00 12.59
CA HIS A 454 -2.12 -22.68 12.71
C HIS A 454 -3.41 -22.57 11.95
N GLY A 455 -4.27 -21.65 12.35
CA GLY A 455 -5.50 -21.43 11.61
C GLY A 455 -6.37 -20.32 12.18
N ARG A 456 -7.51 -20.10 11.54
CA ARG A 456 -8.51 -19.11 11.94
C ARG A 456 -9.82 -19.71 12.38
N HIS A 457 -10.11 -20.95 12.01
CA HIS A 457 -11.40 -21.56 12.26
C HIS A 457 -11.27 -22.70 13.27
N ARG A 458 -12.42 -23.13 13.81
CA ARG A 458 -12.51 -24.41 14.49
C ARG A 458 -12.04 -25.51 13.54
N PHE A 459 -11.38 -26.51 14.09
CA PHE A 459 -10.97 -27.70 13.38
C PHE A 459 -11.42 -28.93 14.15
N GLN A 460 -11.44 -30.07 13.47
CA GLN A 460 -11.72 -31.36 14.07
C GLN A 460 -10.72 -32.37 13.51
N LEU A 461 -10.08 -33.11 14.41
CA LEU A 461 -9.22 -34.23 14.04
C LEU A 461 -10.05 -35.51 14.03
N GLN A 462 -9.79 -36.36 13.05
CA GLN A 462 -10.31 -37.72 13.04
C GLN A 462 -9.63 -38.53 14.16
N PRO A 463 -10.27 -39.60 14.70
CA PRO A 463 -9.70 -40.40 15.78
C PRO A 463 -8.27 -40.88 15.51
N ALA A 464 -7.99 -41.37 14.30
CA ALA A 464 -6.63 -41.79 13.91
C ALA A 464 -5.60 -40.64 13.91
N GLN A 465 -6.02 -39.41 13.60
CA GLN A 465 -5.15 -38.23 13.64
C GLN A 465 -4.87 -37.80 15.09
N HIS A 466 -5.86 -37.96 15.96
CA HIS A 466 -5.73 -37.71 17.40
C HIS A 466 -4.73 -38.68 18.03
N ASP A 467 -4.88 -39.99 17.78
CA ASP A 467 -3.96 -41.01 18.28
C ASP A 467 -2.53 -40.79 17.76
N ALA A 468 -2.38 -40.50 16.46
CA ALA A 468 -1.08 -40.21 15.86
C ALA A 468 -0.39 -38.99 16.49
N LEU A 469 -1.15 -37.93 16.78
CA LEU A 469 -0.61 -36.72 17.41
C LEU A 469 -0.20 -36.99 18.86
N ARG A 470 -1.00 -37.75 19.61
CA ARG A 470 -0.66 -38.16 20.97
C ARG A 470 0.63 -38.99 21.00
N ASP A 471 0.75 -39.97 20.10
CA ASP A 471 1.93 -40.81 20.00
C ASP A 471 3.18 -40.01 19.63
N TYR A 472 3.05 -39.06 18.70
CA TYR A 472 4.16 -38.17 18.31
C TYR A 472 4.65 -37.33 19.49
N LEU A 473 3.75 -36.69 20.24
CA LEU A 473 4.09 -35.89 21.41
C LEU A 473 4.72 -36.74 22.52
N SER A 474 4.17 -37.93 22.77
CA SER A 474 4.69 -38.88 23.78
C SER A 474 6.07 -39.44 23.44
N ARG A 475 6.51 -39.34 22.17
CA ARG A 475 7.84 -39.75 21.70
C ARG A 475 8.85 -38.58 21.69
N GLY A 476 8.51 -37.45 22.29
CA GLY A 476 9.37 -36.26 22.38
C GLY A 476 9.23 -35.31 21.19
N GLY A 477 8.23 -35.48 20.33
CA GLY A 477 7.91 -34.53 19.29
C GLY A 477 7.32 -33.24 19.87
N VAL A 478 7.60 -32.09 19.25
CA VAL A 478 7.07 -30.79 19.66
C VAL A 478 5.99 -30.31 18.69
N LEU A 479 4.90 -29.76 19.22
CA LEU A 479 3.86 -29.06 18.46
C LEU A 479 3.86 -27.58 18.83
N LEU A 480 4.16 -26.72 17.86
CA LEU A 480 3.96 -25.29 17.97
C LEU A 480 2.62 -24.91 17.33
N ALA A 481 1.71 -24.33 18.11
CA ALA A 481 0.41 -23.90 17.63
C ALA A 481 0.25 -22.38 17.66
N ASP A 482 -0.35 -21.80 16.62
CA ASP A 482 -0.59 -20.36 16.50
C ASP A 482 -2.02 -20.06 16.01
N ALA A 483 -2.76 -19.30 16.81
CA ALA A 483 -4.05 -18.77 16.38
C ALA A 483 -3.82 -17.54 15.48
N CYS A 484 -3.77 -17.71 14.14
CA CYS A 484 -3.48 -16.59 13.22
C CYS A 484 -4.41 -15.41 13.52
N CYS A 485 -3.76 -14.25 13.70
CA CYS A 485 -4.38 -12.98 14.09
C CYS A 485 -5.29 -13.03 15.31
N GLY A 486 -4.90 -13.83 16.30
CA GLY A 486 -5.61 -13.92 17.58
C GLY A 486 -6.99 -14.54 17.46
N SER A 487 -7.17 -15.47 16.50
CA SER A 487 -8.48 -16.11 16.30
C SER A 487 -8.93 -16.89 17.54
N SER A 488 -9.96 -16.38 18.22
CA SER A 488 -10.61 -17.09 19.32
C SER A 488 -11.26 -18.42 18.89
N ASN A 489 -11.60 -18.55 17.59
CA ASN A 489 -12.16 -19.80 17.07
C ASN A 489 -11.09 -20.88 16.91
N PHE A 490 -9.86 -20.53 16.56
CA PHE A 490 -8.77 -21.50 16.57
C PHE A 490 -8.30 -21.78 18.01
N ASP A 491 -8.08 -20.74 18.82
CA ASP A 491 -7.64 -20.87 20.22
C ASP A 491 -8.52 -21.86 21.03
N ARG A 492 -9.84 -21.66 21.11
CA ARG A 492 -10.63 -22.63 21.90
C ARG A 492 -10.66 -24.01 21.23
N GLY A 493 -10.54 -24.12 19.91
CA GLY A 493 -10.45 -25.42 19.23
C GLY A 493 -9.16 -26.16 19.57
N PHE A 494 -8.05 -25.43 19.72
CA PHE A 494 -6.78 -25.97 20.20
C PHE A 494 -6.85 -26.37 21.68
N ARG A 495 -7.49 -25.57 22.53
CA ARG A 495 -7.77 -25.94 23.94
C ARG A 495 -8.62 -27.21 24.04
N ASP A 496 -9.63 -27.35 23.20
CA ASP A 496 -10.45 -28.56 23.11
C ASP A 496 -9.60 -29.77 22.67
N LEU A 497 -8.71 -29.60 21.69
CA LEU A 497 -7.75 -30.64 21.27
C LEU A 497 -6.83 -31.07 22.41
N VAL A 498 -6.24 -30.11 23.15
CA VAL A 498 -5.37 -30.41 24.28
C VAL A 498 -6.10 -31.23 25.34
N LYS A 499 -7.33 -30.85 25.69
CA LYS A 499 -8.17 -31.63 26.63
C LYS A 499 -8.50 -33.04 26.13
N GLN A 500 -8.65 -33.21 24.82
CA GLN A 500 -8.87 -34.53 24.24
C GLN A 500 -7.59 -35.39 24.30
N LEU A 501 -6.41 -34.80 24.05
CA LEU A 501 -5.13 -35.52 24.08
C LEU A 501 -4.69 -35.86 25.50
N TYR A 502 -4.85 -34.90 26.42
CA TYR A 502 -4.43 -34.98 27.81
C TYR A 502 -5.53 -34.44 28.74
N PRO A 503 -6.53 -35.26 29.11
CA PRO A 503 -7.69 -34.81 29.89
C PRO A 503 -7.35 -34.19 31.25
N ASP A 504 -6.23 -34.60 31.85
CA ASP A 504 -5.78 -34.14 33.16
C ASP A 504 -4.78 -32.95 33.10
N LYS A 505 -4.52 -32.43 31.89
CA LYS A 505 -3.60 -31.30 31.67
C LYS A 505 -4.37 -30.10 31.14
N GLU A 506 -4.02 -28.92 31.62
CA GLU A 506 -4.52 -27.65 31.09
C GLU A 506 -3.37 -26.85 30.48
N LEU A 507 -3.66 -26.13 29.39
CA LEU A 507 -2.73 -25.13 28.87
C LEU A 507 -2.56 -24.04 29.94
N VAL A 508 -1.34 -23.92 30.44
CA VAL A 508 -0.95 -22.92 31.45
C VAL A 508 0.07 -21.97 30.86
N GLN A 509 0.08 -20.74 31.34
CA GLN A 509 1.10 -19.77 30.93
C GLN A 509 2.49 -20.28 31.34
N ILE A 510 3.41 -20.32 30.37
CA ILE A 510 4.81 -20.62 30.62
C ILE A 510 5.42 -19.47 31.43
N PRO A 511 6.06 -19.75 32.59
CA PRO A 511 6.68 -18.72 33.43
C PRO A 511 7.70 -17.87 32.66
N ALA A 512 7.82 -16.59 33.02
CA ALA A 512 8.72 -15.66 32.32
C ALA A 512 10.21 -15.95 32.57
N ASP A 513 10.52 -16.75 33.59
CA ASP A 513 11.85 -17.27 33.95
C ASP A 513 12.12 -18.67 33.36
N HIS A 514 11.20 -19.24 32.59
CA HIS A 514 11.39 -20.51 31.91
C HIS A 514 12.54 -20.42 30.90
N GLU A 515 13.32 -21.51 30.76
CA GLU A 515 14.55 -21.56 29.95
C GLU A 515 14.35 -21.07 28.51
N ILE A 516 13.17 -21.33 27.91
CA ILE A 516 12.76 -20.88 26.56
C ILE A 516 12.88 -19.35 26.34
N PHE A 517 12.88 -18.54 27.39
CA PHE A 517 13.01 -17.08 27.32
C PHE A 517 14.41 -16.57 27.70
N THR A 518 15.40 -17.47 27.80
CA THR A 518 16.76 -17.13 28.25
C THR A 518 17.79 -17.30 27.14
N GLU A 519 18.99 -16.77 27.36
CA GLU A 519 20.12 -16.93 26.43
C GLU A 519 20.57 -18.40 26.27
N ALA A 520 20.13 -19.32 27.14
CA ALA A 520 20.46 -20.74 27.05
C ALA A 520 19.97 -21.40 25.74
N VAL A 521 18.88 -20.89 25.17
CA VAL A 521 18.24 -21.42 23.95
C VAL A 521 18.18 -20.39 22.81
N GLY A 522 18.62 -19.15 23.06
CA GLY A 522 18.68 -18.11 22.03
C GLY A 522 18.80 -16.72 22.60
N HIS A 523 17.67 -16.00 22.67
CA HIS A 523 17.64 -14.60 23.11
C HIS A 523 17.04 -14.46 24.51
N GLU A 524 17.59 -13.55 25.31
CA GLU A 524 16.95 -13.14 26.56
C GLU A 524 15.68 -12.33 26.26
N ILE A 525 14.50 -12.88 26.60
CA ILE A 525 13.19 -12.26 26.34
C ILE A 525 12.48 -12.00 27.67
N LYS A 526 12.77 -10.85 28.29
CA LYS A 526 12.12 -10.42 29.54
C LYS A 526 10.82 -9.66 29.33
N GLN A 527 10.73 -8.93 28.22
CA GLN A 527 9.58 -8.11 27.89
C GLN A 527 9.26 -8.18 26.41
N VAL A 528 7.97 -8.23 26.11
CA VAL A 528 7.43 -8.14 24.76
C VAL A 528 6.48 -6.97 24.67
N ARG A 529 6.50 -6.29 23.53
CA ARG A 529 5.51 -5.29 23.18
C ARG A 529 4.40 -5.96 22.38
N ARG A 530 3.15 -5.82 22.83
CA ARG A 530 1.97 -6.39 22.19
C ARG A 530 0.99 -5.28 21.85
N ARG A 531 0.38 -5.35 20.67
CA ARG A 531 -0.74 -4.48 20.30
C ARG A 531 -2.03 -5.19 20.67
N ARG A 532 -2.86 -4.54 21.49
CA ARG A 532 -4.17 -5.05 21.87
C ARG A 532 -5.23 -4.08 21.39
N LEU A 533 -6.23 -4.60 20.69
CA LEU A 533 -7.45 -3.84 20.44
C LEU A 533 -8.14 -3.63 21.80
N VAL A 534 -8.28 -2.38 22.23
CA VAL A 534 -9.07 -2.10 23.43
C VAL A 534 -10.52 -2.39 23.06
N PRO A 535 -11.24 -3.26 23.80
CA PRO A 535 -12.66 -3.48 23.54
C PRO A 535 -13.40 -2.15 23.65
N SER A 536 -13.70 -1.54 22.50
CA SER A 536 -14.54 -0.36 22.43
C SER A 536 -16.00 -0.80 22.33
N GLN A 537 -16.93 0.06 22.73
CA GLN A 537 -18.35 -0.18 22.46
C GLN A 537 -18.56 -0.41 20.97
N LYS A 538 -19.61 -1.16 20.60
CA LYS A 538 -19.89 -1.55 19.21
C LYS A 538 -19.90 -0.36 18.23
N ASP A 539 -20.20 0.85 18.75
CA ASP A 539 -20.32 2.10 18.01
C ASP A 539 -19.22 3.14 18.32
N ALA A 540 -18.06 2.71 18.80
CA ALA A 540 -16.92 3.59 19.05
C ALA A 540 -15.78 3.34 18.07
N THR A 541 -15.00 4.40 17.78
CA THR A 541 -13.77 4.30 16.98
C THR A 541 -12.80 3.31 17.60
N LEU A 542 -12.09 2.56 16.77
CA LEU A 542 -11.12 1.58 17.25
C LEU A 542 -9.89 2.26 17.82
N GLU A 543 -9.49 1.84 19.02
CA GLU A 543 -8.24 2.24 19.67
C GLU A 543 -7.34 1.03 19.85
N ILE A 544 -6.12 1.13 19.34
CA ILE A 544 -5.05 0.16 19.56
C ILE A 544 -4.22 0.66 20.72
N LYS A 545 -4.07 -0.16 21.76
CA LYS A 545 -3.16 0.11 22.87
C LYS A 545 -1.93 -0.77 22.76
N GLU A 546 -0.76 -0.16 22.91
CA GLU A 546 0.46 -0.91 23.14
C GLU A 546 0.58 -1.30 24.61
N GLU A 547 0.82 -2.58 24.87
CA GLU A 547 1.09 -3.12 26.19
C GLU A 547 2.49 -3.72 26.19
N ILE A 548 3.32 -3.30 27.14
CA ILE A 548 4.63 -3.89 27.40
C ILE A 548 4.49 -4.78 28.63
N GLY A 549 4.87 -6.05 28.52
CA GLY A 549 4.78 -7.01 29.61
C GLY A 549 5.64 -8.25 29.36
N PRO A 550 5.61 -9.25 30.26
CA PRO A 550 6.36 -10.49 30.06
C PRO A 550 5.91 -11.24 28.80
N PRO A 551 6.78 -12.10 28.24
CA PRO A 551 6.37 -12.99 27.16
C PRO A 551 5.15 -13.82 27.58
N PHE A 552 4.28 -14.11 26.61
CA PHE A 552 3.04 -14.85 26.84
C PHE A 552 2.97 -16.01 25.86
N LEU A 553 3.28 -17.19 26.35
CA LEU A 553 3.07 -18.48 25.70
C LEU A 553 2.33 -19.38 26.69
N GLU A 554 1.47 -20.25 26.18
CA GLU A 554 0.84 -21.30 26.96
C GLU A 554 1.34 -22.65 26.47
N GLY A 555 1.51 -23.59 27.40
CA GLY A 555 2.02 -24.92 27.11
C GLY A 555 1.48 -25.97 28.07
N ILE A 556 1.73 -27.22 27.73
CA ILE A 556 1.58 -28.35 28.64
C ILE A 556 2.94 -29.04 28.77
N GLU A 557 3.24 -29.51 29.97
CA GLU A 557 4.44 -30.30 30.27
C GLU A 557 4.08 -31.79 30.25
N ILE A 558 4.81 -32.59 29.48
CA ILE A 558 4.56 -34.01 29.26
C ILE A 558 5.77 -34.78 29.80
N ASP A 559 5.59 -35.39 30.97
CA ASP A 559 6.60 -36.22 31.65
C ASP A 559 7.92 -35.50 32.04
N GLY A 560 7.83 -34.19 32.30
CA GLY A 560 8.94 -33.29 32.61
C GLY A 560 9.28 -32.39 31.43
#